data_AF-A0A9E3JVL7-F1
#
_entry.id   AF-A0A9E3JVL7-F1
#
_cell.length_a   1.000
_cell.length_b   1.000
_cell.length_c   1.000
_cell.angle_alpha   90.00
_cell.angle_beta   90.00
_cell.angle_gamma   90.00
#
_symmetry.space_group_name_H-M   'P 1'
#
loop_
_entity.id
_entity.type
_entity.pdbx_description
1 polymer ?
#
loop_
_entity_poly.entity_id
_entity_poly.type
_entity_poly.pdbx_seq_one_letter_code
_entity_poly.pdbx_strand_id
1 'polypeptide(L)'
;MTDIPQGGAAVLAFLRERLAQGDACLRVGNARGAIVWYDSALAAHPRGGEAPELRETCHALWHNKAVAHQQLREFVEAKEAELHAQRLSAR
;
A
#
# COMPACT_ATOMS: atom_id res chain seq x y z
N MET A 1 19.57 -1.12 5.07
CA MET A 1 19.58 -1.01 3.60
C MET A 1 18.59 -2.02 3.09
N THR A 2 17.37 -1.62 2.74
CA THR A 2 16.38 -2.51 2.13
C THR A 2 16.62 -2.46 0.63
N ASP A 3 17.19 -3.52 0.06
CA ASP A 3 17.35 -3.65 -1.39
C ASP A 3 15.97 -3.66 -2.03
N ILE A 4 15.70 -2.64 -2.85
CA ILE A 4 14.47 -2.56 -3.65
C ILE A 4 14.60 -3.57 -4.79
N PRO A 5 13.66 -4.53 -4.93
CA PRO A 5 13.76 -5.57 -5.94
C PRO A 5 13.77 -5.00 -7.36
N GLN A 6 14.61 -5.58 -8.23
CA GLN A 6 14.72 -5.23 -9.64
C GLN A 6 13.94 -6.27 -10.47
N GLY A 7 12.85 -5.85 -11.13
CA GLY A 7 12.02 -6.68 -12.02
C GLY A 7 10.57 -6.88 -11.56
N GLY A 8 9.62 -6.90 -12.52
CA GLY A 8 8.17 -6.85 -12.24
C GLY A 8 7.66 -7.93 -11.28
N ALA A 9 8.11 -9.19 -11.44
CA ALA A 9 7.70 -10.29 -10.56
C ALA A 9 8.28 -10.19 -9.13
N ALA A 10 9.53 -9.74 -9.00
CA ALA A 10 10.17 -9.54 -7.70
C ALA A 10 9.54 -8.36 -6.95
N VAL A 11 9.19 -7.29 -7.67
CA VAL A 11 8.44 -6.15 -7.14
C VAL A 11 7.06 -6.59 -6.69
N LEU A 12 6.32 -7.36 -7.50
CA LEU A 12 5.00 -7.87 -7.11
C LEU A 12 5.05 -8.72 -5.84
N ALA A 13 6.02 -9.64 -5.74
CA ALA A 13 6.21 -10.46 -4.55
C ALA A 13 6.50 -9.60 -3.31
N PHE A 14 7.36 -8.59 -3.45
CA PHE A 14 7.66 -7.65 -2.38
C PHE A 14 6.41 -6.85 -1.94
N LEU A 15 5.64 -6.30 -2.89
CA LEU A 15 4.42 -5.55 -2.58
C LEU A 15 3.39 -6.42 -1.84
N ARG A 16 3.21 -7.67 -2.28
CA ARG A 16 2.29 -8.63 -1.65
C ARG A 16 2.72 -9.01 -0.24
N GLU A 17 4.02 -9.22 -0.02
CA GLU A 17 4.55 -9.50 1.31
C GLU A 17 4.26 -8.32 2.26
N ARG A 18 4.57 -7.09 1.83
CA ARG A 18 4.33 -5.89 2.64
C ARG A 18 2.85 -5.67 2.91
N LEU A 19 1.98 -5.90 1.92
CA LEU A 19 0.53 -5.86 2.08
C LEU A 19 0.08 -6.86 3.16
N ALA A 20 0.54 -8.10 3.10
CA ALA A 20 0.18 -9.14 4.08
C ALA A 20 0.62 -8.79 5.52
N GLN A 21 1.84 -8.24 5.69
CA GLN A 21 2.33 -7.77 6.99
C GLN A 21 1.52 -6.59 7.53
N GLY A 22 1.15 -5.64 6.66
CA GLY A 22 0.30 -4.52 7.03
C GLY A 22 -1.10 -4.97 7.45
N ASP A 23 -1.69 -5.91 6.72
CA ASP A 23 -3.02 -6.46 7.04
C ASP A 23 -3.01 -7.23 8.37
N ALA A 24 -1.93 -7.94 8.66
CA ALA A 24 -1.75 -8.58 9.96
C ALA A 24 -1.71 -7.54 11.08
N CYS A 25 -1.01 -6.41 10.86
CA CYS A 25 -0.98 -5.29 11.81
C CYS A 25 -2.38 -4.67 12.00
N LEU A 26 -3.14 -4.43 10.92
CA LEU A 26 -4.51 -3.92 11.02
C LEU A 26 -5.44 -4.85 11.81
N ARG A 27 -5.37 -6.17 11.57
CA ARG A 27 -6.21 -7.15 12.27
C ARG A 27 -5.99 -7.16 13.78
N VAL A 28 -4.80 -6.83 14.25
CA VAL A 28 -4.47 -6.74 15.69
C VAL A 28 -4.64 -5.31 16.24
N GLY A 29 -5.22 -4.39 15.46
CA GLY A 29 -5.45 -2.99 15.86
C GLY A 29 -4.20 -2.10 15.82
N ASN A 30 -3.09 -2.58 15.26
CA ASN A 30 -1.87 -1.80 15.10
C ASN A 30 -1.88 -1.01 13.78
N ALA A 31 -2.73 0.01 13.71
CA ALA A 31 -2.87 0.85 12.52
C ALA A 31 -1.57 1.58 12.13
N ARG A 32 -0.80 2.07 13.11
CA ARG A 32 0.50 2.72 12.85
C ARG A 32 1.51 1.75 12.23
N GLY A 33 1.61 0.53 12.77
CA GLY A 33 2.46 -0.51 12.20
C GLY A 33 2.05 -0.87 10.77
N ALA A 34 0.75 -0.95 10.51
CA ALA A 34 0.23 -1.21 9.17
C ALA A 34 0.65 -0.13 8.16
N ILE A 35 0.53 1.16 8.54
CA ILE A 35 0.95 2.29 7.69
C ILE A 35 2.44 2.18 7.34
N VAL A 36 3.30 1.83 8.29
CA VAL A 36 4.75 1.64 8.00
C VAL A 36 4.99 0.57 6.94
N TRP A 37 4.26 -0.55 7.01
CA TRP A 37 4.35 -1.60 6.01
C TRP A 37 3.88 -1.13 4.64
N TYR A 38 2.71 -0.48 4.58
CA TYR A 38 2.16 0.04 3.34
C TYR A 38 3.06 1.12 2.72
N ASP A 39 3.59 2.05 3.52
CA ASP A 39 4.52 3.07 3.06
C ASP A 39 5.82 2.49 2.54
N SER A 40 6.35 1.45 3.18
CA SER A 40 7.54 0.76 2.68
C SER A 40 7.30 0.09 1.32
N ALA A 41 6.10 -0.44 1.09
CA ALA A 41 5.69 -1.02 -0.19
C ALA A 41 5.60 0.06 -1.27
N LEU A 42 4.90 1.16 -0.95
CA LEU A 42 4.62 2.26 -1.86
C LEU A 42 5.86 3.11 -2.18
N ALA A 43 6.84 3.18 -1.27
CA ALA A 43 8.12 3.83 -1.51
C ALA A 43 9.01 3.05 -2.48
N ALA A 44 8.89 1.71 -2.49
CA ALA A 44 9.63 0.86 -3.43
C ALA A 44 9.13 0.99 -4.89
N HIS A 45 7.95 1.59 -5.09
CA HIS A 45 7.39 1.81 -6.41
C HIS A 45 6.71 3.19 -6.52
N PRO A 46 7.48 4.27 -6.81
CA PRO A 46 6.93 5.60 -6.94
C PRO A 46 6.07 5.73 -8.22
N ARG A 47 4.91 6.35 -8.02
CA ARG A 47 3.83 6.64 -8.98
C ARG A 47 4.36 7.11 -10.33
N GLY A 48 4.27 6.27 -11.36
CA GLY A 48 4.70 6.67 -12.71
C GLY A 48 4.45 5.71 -13.86
N GLY A 49 4.00 4.48 -13.63
CA GLY A 49 3.78 3.53 -14.72
C GLY A 49 3.49 2.14 -14.19
N GLU A 50 2.41 2.00 -13.42
CA GLU A 50 2.05 0.71 -12.84
C GLU A 50 1.74 -0.30 -13.95
N ALA A 51 2.60 -1.29 -14.07
CA ALA A 51 2.35 -2.46 -14.88
C ALA A 51 1.00 -3.07 -14.44
N PRO A 52 0.15 -3.54 -15.37
CA PRO A 52 -1.19 -4.05 -15.04
C PRO A 52 -1.21 -5.05 -13.89
N GLU A 53 -0.19 -5.90 -13.81
CA GLU A 53 -0.02 -6.92 -12.77
C GLU A 53 0.20 -6.36 -11.35
N LEU A 54 0.64 -5.11 -11.21
CA LEU A 54 0.87 -4.47 -9.90
C LEU A 54 -0.36 -3.71 -9.40
N ARG A 55 -1.24 -3.30 -10.31
CA ARG A 55 -2.34 -2.36 -10.06
C ARG A 55 -3.26 -2.81 -8.92
N GLU A 56 -3.67 -4.08 -8.91
CA GLU A 56 -4.55 -4.63 -7.86
C GLU A 56 -3.87 -4.58 -6.49
N THR A 57 -2.57 -4.88 -6.43
CA THR A 57 -1.81 -4.87 -5.17
C THR A 57 -1.60 -3.43 -4.70
N CYS A 58 -1.28 -2.50 -5.61
CA CYS A 58 -1.17 -1.08 -5.30
C CYS A 58 -2.51 -0.48 -4.84
N HIS A 59 -3.62 -0.87 -5.47
CA HIS A 59 -4.96 -0.48 -5.04
C HIS A 59 -5.21 -0.91 -3.60
N ALA A 60 -4.96 -2.19 -3.29
CA ALA A 60 -5.13 -2.72 -1.95
C ALA A 60 -4.24 -2.01 -0.91
N LEU A 61 -2.98 -1.72 -1.25
CA LEU A 61 -2.07 -0.98 -0.37
C LEU A 61 -2.61 0.43 -0.05
N TRP A 62 -3.06 1.18 -1.05
CA TRP A 62 -3.62 2.52 -0.83
C TRP A 62 -4.95 2.48 -0.07
N HIS A 63 -5.82 1.53 -0.39
CA HIS A 63 -7.10 1.37 0.30
C HIS A 63 -6.90 0.99 1.77
N ASN A 64 -6.05 0.01 2.06
CA ASN A 64 -5.79 -0.43 3.43
C ASN A 64 -5.02 0.64 4.23
N LYS A 65 -4.15 1.42 3.58
CA LYS A 65 -3.56 2.61 4.19
C LYS A 65 -4.62 3.65 4.56
N ALA A 66 -5.63 3.88 3.71
CA ALA A 66 -6.75 4.77 4.05
C ALA A 66 -7.53 4.27 5.27
N VAL A 67 -7.83 2.96 5.33
CA VAL A 67 -8.48 2.32 6.49
C VAL A 67 -7.64 2.49 7.76
N ALA A 68 -6.32 2.32 7.68
CA ALA A 68 -5.42 2.51 8.81
C ALA A 68 -5.46 3.95 9.34
N HIS A 69 -5.40 4.95 8.44
CA HIS A 69 -5.54 6.36 8.82
C HIS A 69 -6.92 6.67 9.40
N GLN A 70 -8.00 6.05 8.90
CA GLN A 70 -9.34 6.18 9.49
C GLN A 70 -9.39 5.64 10.93
N GLN A 71 -8.76 4.50 11.21
CA GLN A 71 -8.65 3.96 12.58
C GLN A 71 -7.88 4.91 13.51
N LEU A 72 -6.90 5.64 12.98
CA LEU A 72 -6.15 6.69 13.71
C LEU A 72 -6.86 8.05 13.76
N ARG A 73 -7.99 8.22 13.05
CA ARG A 73 -8.70 9.49 12.84
C ARG A 73 -7.88 10.56 12.09
N GLU A 74 -6.96 10.12 11.24
CA GLU A 74 -6.13 10.94 10.37
C GLU A 74 -6.85 11.15 9.02
N PHE A 75 -7.87 12.01 9.03
CA PHE A 75 -8.84 12.09 7.92
C PHE A 75 -8.29 12.65 6.62
N VAL A 76 -7.28 13.53 6.68
CA VAL A 76 -6.67 14.12 5.48
C VAL A 76 -5.90 13.03 4.73
N GLU A 77 -5.03 12.33 5.45
CA GLU A 77 -4.21 11.23 4.96
C GLU A 77 -5.07 10.07 4.47
N ALA A 78 -6.16 9.76 5.18
CA ALA A 78 -7.13 8.77 4.74
C ALA A 78 -7.76 9.15 3.39
N LYS A 79 -8.17 10.41 3.22
CA LYS A 79 -8.80 10.86 1.98
C LYS A 79 -7.83 10.85 0.80
N GLU A 80 -6.58 11.27 1.04
CA GLU A 80 -5.53 11.19 0.03
C GLU A 80 -5.28 9.76 -0.40
N ALA A 81 -5.09 8.84 0.55
CA ALA A 81 -4.86 7.43 0.25
C ALA A 81 -6.04 6.81 -0.54
N GLU A 82 -7.28 7.12 -0.17
CA GLU A 82 -8.48 6.65 -0.87
C GLU A 82 -8.55 7.20 -2.31
N LEU A 83 -8.19 8.47 -2.54
CA LEU A 83 -8.11 9.04 -3.89
C LEU A 83 -7.09 8.29 -4.76
N HIS A 84 -6.00 7.81 -4.16
CA HIS A 84 -5.02 7.00 -4.88
C HIS A 84 -5.54 5.62 -5.23
N ALA A 85 -6.23 4.95 -4.30
CA ALA A 85 -6.89 3.68 -4.60
C ALA A 85 -7.88 3.83 -5.76
N GLN A 86 -8.78 4.82 -5.70
CA GLN A 86 -9.81 5.03 -6.73
C GLN A 86 -9.25 5.25 -8.13
N ARG A 87 -8.13 5.99 -8.25
CA ARG A 87 -7.47 6.20 -9.55
C ARG A 87 -6.99 4.88 -10.19
N LEU A 88 -6.68 3.88 -9.38
CA LEU A 88 -6.24 2.56 -9.84
C LEU A 88 -7.42 1.66 -10.24
N SER A 89 -8.63 1.92 -9.74
CA SER A 89 -9.83 1.16 -10.11
C SER A 89 -10.57 1.71 -11.34
N ALA A 90 -10.23 2.91 -11.80
CA ALA A 90 -11.01 3.65 -12.80
C ALA A 90 -10.65 3.35 -14.28
N ARG A 91 -9.95 2.25 -14.59
CA ARG A 91 -9.48 1.94 -15.96
C ARG A 91 -9.50 0.46 -16.32
#